data_AF-A0A2V2N192-F1
#
_entry.id   AF-A0A2V2N192-F1
#
_cell.length_a   1.000
_cell.length_b   1.000
_cell.length_c   1.000
_cell.angle_alpha   90.00
_cell.angle_beta   90.00
_cell.angle_gamma   90.00
#
_symmetry.space_group_name_H-M   'P 1'
#
loop_
_entity.id
_entity.type
_entity.pdbx_description
1 polymer ?
#
loop_
_entity_poly.entity_id
_entity_poly.type
_entity_poly.pdbx_seq_one_letter_code
_entity_poly.pdbx_strand_id
1 'polypeptide(L)'
;MLGILLKKQNPRELYDNGINAYKKGDYKVAIKFLSKSLKNDKENPKIMNAMALCYSKMDNNITAKYYLLKACKKSPINETYKKNLAIIDNIENQKKEAEKKKIEIDKQNKEREYQEKVSKRLEAEKRKSGKIIDEYRRTCNKCGKVWHSLVSREKELAKLKSDYEWRSIPCCSGLLTAPQYQRNRDAVSSDIEMLKQCPNCKSKDYNEEIVSHEV
;
A
#
# COMPACT_ATOMS: atom_id res chain seq x y z
N MET A 1 -35.21 -64.58 -14.07
CA MET A 1 -34.52 -63.30 -14.34
C MET A 1 -35.49 -62.15 -14.13
N LEU A 2 -35.50 -61.55 -12.94
CA LEU A 2 -36.27 -60.33 -12.65
C LEU A 2 -35.52 -59.14 -13.25
N GLY A 3 -35.85 -58.80 -14.50
CA GLY A 3 -35.39 -57.56 -15.13
C GLY A 3 -36.06 -56.37 -14.47
N ILE A 4 -35.37 -55.74 -13.52
CA ILE A 4 -35.80 -54.46 -12.94
C ILE A 4 -35.72 -53.41 -14.04
N LEU A 5 -36.85 -53.15 -14.69
CA LEU A 5 -37.13 -51.93 -15.45
C LEU A 5 -37.07 -50.76 -14.46
N LEU A 6 -35.88 -50.21 -14.23
CA LEU A 6 -35.72 -48.91 -13.58
C LEU A 6 -36.51 -47.90 -14.41
N LYS A 7 -37.68 -47.48 -13.93
CA LYS A 7 -38.47 -46.41 -14.56
C LYS A 7 -37.57 -45.18 -14.69
N LYS A 8 -37.16 -44.87 -15.92
CA LYS A 8 -36.37 -43.67 -16.23
C LYS A 8 -37.17 -42.46 -15.73
N GLN A 9 -36.63 -41.74 -14.76
CA GLN A 9 -37.28 -40.55 -14.18
C GLN A 9 -37.60 -39.53 -15.28
N ASN A 10 -38.76 -38.88 -15.19
CA ASN A 10 -39.19 -37.93 -16.21
C ASN A 10 -38.20 -36.74 -16.27
N PRO A 11 -37.53 -36.48 -17.41
CA PRO A 11 -36.59 -35.38 -17.52
C PRO A 11 -37.20 -34.02 -17.16
N ARG A 12 -38.51 -33.82 -17.41
CA ARG A 12 -39.21 -32.58 -17.06
C ARG A 12 -39.34 -32.40 -15.55
N GLU A 13 -39.74 -33.44 -14.83
CA GLU A 13 -39.82 -33.40 -13.37
C GLU A 13 -38.44 -33.15 -12.73
N LEU A 14 -37.40 -33.80 -13.27
CA LEU A 14 -36.01 -33.55 -12.85
C LEU A 14 -35.58 -32.10 -13.14
N TYR A 15 -36.02 -31.51 -14.25
CA TYR A 15 -35.76 -30.11 -14.55
C TYR A 15 -36.46 -29.19 -13.54
N ASP A 16 -37.75 -29.42 -13.29
CA ASP A 16 -38.55 -28.59 -12.37
C ASP A 16 -38.00 -28.65 -10.94
N ASN A 17 -37.57 -29.84 -10.47
CA ASN A 17 -36.87 -29.99 -9.20
C ASN A 17 -35.55 -29.22 -9.16
N GLY A 18 -34.80 -29.22 -10.27
CA GLY A 18 -33.59 -28.42 -10.43
C GLY A 18 -33.85 -26.92 -10.34
N ILE A 19 -34.90 -26.43 -11.00
CA ILE A 19 -35.30 -25.01 -10.96
C ILE A 19 -35.77 -24.62 -9.56
N ASN A 20 -36.52 -25.48 -8.86
CA ASN A 20 -36.94 -25.23 -7.48
C ASN A 20 -35.75 -25.14 -6.53
N ALA A 21 -34.77 -26.04 -6.66
CA ALA A 21 -33.52 -25.94 -5.90
C ALA A 21 -32.74 -24.66 -6.23
N TYR A 22 -32.67 -24.26 -7.51
CA TYR A 22 -32.03 -23.01 -7.93
C TYR A 22 -32.69 -21.79 -7.27
N LYS A 23 -34.03 -21.73 -7.25
CA LYS A 23 -34.78 -20.64 -6.61
C LYS A 23 -34.55 -20.55 -5.10
N LYS A 24 -34.27 -21.69 -4.44
CA LYS A 24 -33.90 -21.76 -3.03
C LYS A 24 -32.43 -21.38 -2.75
N GLY A 25 -31.63 -21.15 -3.78
CA GLY A 25 -30.19 -20.90 -3.66
C GLY A 25 -29.34 -22.17 -3.54
N ASP A 26 -29.96 -23.36 -3.61
CA ASP A 26 -29.28 -24.66 -3.49
C ASP A 26 -28.64 -25.08 -4.81
N TYR A 27 -27.68 -24.30 -5.31
CA TYR A 27 -27.13 -24.46 -6.67
C TYR A 27 -26.50 -25.84 -6.92
N LYS A 28 -25.86 -26.45 -5.91
CA LYS A 28 -25.30 -27.81 -6.01
C LYS A 28 -26.39 -28.86 -6.18
N VAL A 29 -27.50 -28.73 -5.45
CA VAL A 29 -28.66 -29.61 -5.56
C VAL A 29 -29.36 -29.40 -6.90
N ALA A 30 -29.49 -28.15 -7.34
CA ALA A 30 -30.00 -27.81 -8.67
C ALA A 30 -29.19 -28.50 -9.77
N ILE A 31 -27.87 -28.41 -9.74
CA ILE A 31 -26.97 -29.10 -10.69
C ILE A 31 -27.16 -30.62 -10.65
N LYS A 32 -27.37 -31.22 -9.47
CA LYS A 32 -27.62 -32.67 -9.34
C LYS A 32 -28.91 -33.09 -10.05
N PHE A 33 -29.98 -32.32 -9.92
CA PHE A 33 -31.24 -32.59 -10.62
C PHE A 33 -31.16 -32.30 -12.12
N LEU A 34 -30.57 -31.16 -12.50
CA LEU A 34 -30.38 -30.75 -13.89
C LEU A 34 -29.46 -31.71 -14.66
N SER A 35 -28.40 -32.25 -14.03
CA SER A 35 -27.52 -33.24 -14.66
C SER A 35 -28.23 -34.57 -14.93
N LYS A 36 -29.11 -35.02 -14.03
CA LYS A 36 -29.98 -36.18 -14.28
C LYS A 36 -30.97 -35.89 -15.42
N SER A 37 -31.57 -34.70 -15.43
CA SER A 37 -32.47 -34.26 -16.50
C SER A 37 -31.75 -34.26 -17.86
N LEU A 38 -30.55 -33.69 -17.93
CA LEU A 38 -29.72 -33.65 -19.14
C LEU A 38 -29.27 -35.06 -19.59
N LYS A 39 -29.01 -36.00 -18.68
CA LYS A 39 -28.72 -37.39 -19.07
C LYS A 39 -29.89 -38.03 -19.83
N ASN A 40 -31.12 -37.65 -19.47
CA ASN A 40 -32.34 -38.17 -20.07
C ASN A 40 -32.74 -37.43 -21.35
N ASP A 41 -32.34 -36.16 -21.47
CA ASP A 41 -32.57 -35.27 -22.63
C ASP A 41 -31.28 -34.45 -22.93
N LYS A 42 -30.34 -35.09 -23.63
CA LYS A 42 -28.95 -34.59 -23.80
C LYS A 42 -28.83 -33.32 -24.64
N GLU A 43 -29.87 -33.01 -25.41
CA GLU A 43 -29.86 -31.99 -26.45
C GLU A 43 -30.60 -30.72 -26.03
N ASN A 44 -31.16 -30.69 -24.82
CA ASN A 44 -32.03 -29.61 -24.37
C ASN A 44 -31.25 -28.37 -23.90
N PRO A 45 -31.33 -27.26 -24.65
CA PRO A 45 -30.59 -26.05 -24.30
C PRO A 45 -31.12 -25.35 -23.05
N LYS A 46 -32.39 -25.58 -22.64
CA LYS A 46 -32.95 -24.98 -21.42
C LYS A 46 -32.27 -25.54 -20.17
N ILE A 47 -31.98 -26.84 -20.16
CA ILE A 47 -31.26 -27.50 -19.07
C ILE A 47 -29.82 -26.98 -19.02
N MET A 48 -29.16 -26.87 -20.17
CA MET A 48 -27.80 -26.31 -20.26
C MET A 48 -27.74 -24.87 -19.75
N ASN A 49 -28.68 -24.00 -20.15
CA ASN A 49 -28.77 -22.64 -19.63
C ASN A 49 -29.01 -22.62 -18.10
N ALA A 50 -29.91 -23.46 -17.58
CA ALA A 50 -30.15 -23.55 -16.14
C ALA A 50 -28.90 -24.00 -15.36
N MET A 51 -28.13 -24.95 -15.90
CA MET A 51 -26.84 -25.35 -15.31
C MET A 51 -25.85 -24.18 -15.33
N ALA A 52 -25.77 -23.44 -16.43
CA ALA A 52 -24.89 -22.28 -16.52
C ALA A 52 -25.22 -21.20 -15.47
N LEU A 53 -26.50 -20.92 -15.25
CA LEU A 53 -26.94 -20.00 -14.21
C LEU A 53 -26.53 -20.48 -12.81
N CYS A 54 -26.64 -21.79 -12.52
CA CYS A 54 -26.17 -22.35 -11.26
C CYS A 54 -24.65 -22.16 -11.09
N TYR A 55 -23.86 -22.47 -12.11
CA TYR A 55 -22.40 -22.30 -12.05
C TYR A 55 -21.99 -20.84 -11.92
N SER A 56 -22.68 -19.92 -12.60
CA SER A 56 -22.45 -18.49 -12.47
C SER A 56 -22.74 -17.99 -11.05
N LYS A 57 -23.82 -18.44 -10.42
CA LYS A 57 -24.13 -18.12 -9.01
C LYS A 57 -23.12 -18.67 -8.01
N MET A 58 -22.34 -19.68 -8.41
CA MET A 58 -21.22 -20.22 -7.64
C MET A 58 -19.86 -19.59 -8.03
N ASP A 59 -19.88 -18.48 -8.78
CA ASP A 59 -18.71 -17.79 -9.37
C ASP A 59 -17.81 -18.68 -10.26
N ASN A 60 -18.33 -19.83 -10.70
CA ASN A 60 -17.66 -20.71 -11.65
C ASN A 60 -18.02 -20.31 -13.09
N ASN A 61 -17.55 -19.12 -13.49
CA ASN A 61 -17.88 -18.51 -14.77
C ASN A 61 -17.31 -19.29 -15.97
N ILE A 62 -16.21 -20.02 -15.78
CA ILE A 62 -15.63 -20.91 -16.81
C ILE A 62 -16.64 -22.00 -17.19
N THR A 63 -17.19 -22.70 -16.19
CA THR A 63 -18.17 -23.76 -16.43
C THR A 63 -19.51 -23.19 -16.89
N ALA A 64 -19.91 -22.03 -16.38
CA ALA A 64 -21.09 -21.32 -16.85
C ALA A 64 -21.02 -21.01 -18.35
N LYS A 65 -19.90 -20.42 -18.79
CA LYS A 65 -19.62 -20.12 -20.21
C LYS A 65 -19.68 -21.37 -21.08
N TYR A 66 -19.07 -22.47 -20.64
CA TYR A 66 -19.13 -23.75 -21.35
C TYR A 66 -20.56 -24.22 -21.63
N TYR A 67 -21.44 -24.21 -20.63
CA TYR A 67 -22.84 -24.62 -20.81
C TYR A 67 -23.66 -23.62 -21.63
N LEU A 68 -23.38 -22.32 -21.52
CA LEU A 68 -24.02 -21.30 -22.37
C LEU A 68 -23.62 -21.44 -23.83
N LEU A 69 -22.34 -21.68 -24.13
CA LEU A 69 -21.88 -21.94 -25.49
C LEU A 69 -22.58 -23.17 -26.09
N LYS A 70 -22.76 -24.24 -25.30
CA LYS A 70 -23.56 -25.39 -25.71
C LYS A 70 -25.03 -25.03 -25.96
N ALA A 71 -25.65 -24.27 -25.07
CA ALA A 71 -27.04 -23.83 -25.22
C ALA A 71 -27.22 -22.97 -26.48
N CYS A 72 -26.33 -22.01 -26.73
CA CYS A 72 -26.30 -21.19 -27.95
C CYS A 72 -26.08 -22.02 -29.21
N LYS A 73 -25.21 -23.04 -29.17
CA LYS A 73 -25.01 -23.95 -30.32
C LYS A 73 -26.28 -24.72 -30.66
N LYS A 74 -27.08 -25.11 -29.67
CA LYS A 74 -28.35 -25.84 -29.87
C LYS A 74 -29.53 -24.91 -30.20
N SER A 75 -29.49 -23.66 -29.76
CA SER A 75 -30.52 -22.66 -30.09
C SER A 75 -29.89 -21.31 -30.42
N PRO A 76 -29.34 -21.14 -31.63
CA PRO A 76 -28.54 -19.96 -32.00
C PRO A 76 -29.33 -18.64 -32.08
N ILE A 77 -30.66 -18.71 -32.16
CA ILE A 77 -31.53 -17.54 -32.25
C ILE A 77 -32.02 -17.11 -30.85
N ASN A 78 -31.82 -17.94 -29.82
CA ASN A 78 -32.30 -17.63 -28.48
C ASN A 78 -31.52 -16.47 -27.86
N GLU A 79 -32.17 -15.31 -27.77
CA GLU A 79 -31.56 -14.10 -27.21
C GLU A 79 -31.22 -14.21 -25.73
N THR A 80 -31.97 -15.02 -24.96
CA THR A 80 -31.72 -15.18 -23.52
C THR A 80 -30.35 -15.80 -23.29
N TYR A 81 -29.99 -16.82 -24.08
CA TYR A 81 -28.69 -17.48 -23.95
C TYR A 81 -27.55 -16.57 -24.40
N LYS A 82 -27.75 -15.80 -25.46
CA LYS A 82 -26.78 -14.78 -25.90
C LYS A 82 -26.55 -13.71 -24.82
N LYS A 83 -27.62 -13.19 -24.22
CA LYS A 83 -27.55 -12.20 -23.13
C LYS A 83 -26.81 -12.77 -21.93
N ASN A 84 -27.13 -14.00 -21.51
CA ASN A 84 -26.43 -14.65 -20.41
C ASN A 84 -24.95 -14.89 -20.72
N LEU A 85 -24.59 -15.29 -21.94
CA LEU A 85 -23.20 -15.45 -22.36
C LEU A 85 -22.44 -14.12 -22.31
N ALA A 86 -23.04 -13.04 -22.85
CA ALA A 86 -22.44 -11.70 -22.81
C ALA A 86 -22.22 -11.20 -21.38
N ILE A 87 -23.14 -11.49 -20.45
CA ILE A 87 -22.95 -11.18 -19.02
C ILE A 87 -21.71 -11.91 -18.47
N ILE A 88 -21.56 -13.20 -18.76
CA ILE A 88 -20.40 -13.98 -18.30
C ILE A 88 -19.10 -13.46 -18.90
N ASP A 89 -19.09 -13.12 -20.19
CA ASP A 89 -17.92 -12.54 -20.86
C ASP A 89 -17.54 -11.18 -20.25
N ASN A 90 -18.52 -10.34 -19.94
CA ASN A 90 -18.29 -9.05 -19.28
C ASN A 90 -17.70 -9.24 -17.87
N ILE A 91 -18.19 -10.20 -17.09
CA ILE A 91 -17.62 -10.52 -15.77
C ILE A 91 -16.15 -10.98 -15.92
N GLU A 92 -15.86 -11.84 -16.89
CA GLU A 92 -14.49 -12.33 -17.14
C GLU A 92 -13.55 -11.18 -17.54
N ASN A 93 -14.01 -10.28 -18.42
CA ASN A 93 -13.24 -9.12 -18.86
C ASN A 93 -12.97 -8.14 -17.71
N GLN A 94 -13.98 -7.82 -16.90
CA GLN A 94 -13.82 -6.96 -15.73
C GLN A 94 -12.82 -7.52 -14.72
N LYS A 95 -12.86 -8.84 -14.47
CA LYS A 95 -11.87 -9.50 -13.60
C LYS A 95 -10.44 -9.36 -14.15
N LYS A 96 -10.25 -9.59 -15.46
CA LYS A 96 -8.95 -9.42 -16.12
C LYS A 96 -8.46 -7.98 -16.08
N GLU A 97 -9.34 -7.00 -16.29
CA GLU A 97 -8.99 -5.58 -16.19
C GLU A 97 -8.61 -5.18 -14.76
N ALA A 98 -9.35 -5.66 -13.76
CA ALA A 98 -9.03 -5.43 -12.35
C ALA A 98 -7.67 -6.02 -11.97
N GLU A 99 -7.36 -7.22 -12.45
CA GLU A 99 -6.06 -7.88 -12.21
C GLU A 99 -4.91 -7.10 -12.87
N LYS A 100 -5.06 -6.65 -14.11
CA LYS A 100 -4.08 -5.79 -14.78
C LYS A 100 -3.83 -4.48 -14.02
N LYS A 101 -4.89 -3.82 -13.56
CA LYS A 101 -4.79 -2.58 -12.77
C LYS A 101 -4.03 -2.81 -11.46
N LYS A 102 -4.29 -3.94 -10.78
CA LYS A 102 -3.58 -4.30 -9.55
C LYS A 102 -2.07 -4.45 -9.80
N ILE A 103 -1.69 -5.17 -10.86
CA ILE A 103 -0.28 -5.37 -11.23
C ILE A 103 0.41 -4.03 -11.54
N GLU A 104 -0.26 -3.14 -12.26
CA GLU A 104 0.29 -1.82 -12.59
C GLU A 104 0.50 -0.96 -11.33
N ILE A 105 -0.47 -0.95 -10.41
CA ILE A 105 -0.34 -0.25 -9.12
C ILE A 105 0.83 -0.81 -8.31
N ASP A 106 0.97 -2.14 -8.24
CA ASP A 106 2.07 -2.78 -7.50
C ASP A 106 3.43 -2.41 -8.10
N LYS A 107 3.52 -2.32 -9.44
CA LYS A 107 4.73 -1.87 -10.13
C LYS A 107 5.06 -0.41 -9.81
N GLN A 108 4.07 0.48 -9.87
CA GLN A 108 4.24 1.89 -9.55
C GLN A 108 4.63 2.11 -8.08
N ASN A 109 4.08 1.32 -7.15
CA ASN A 109 4.46 1.36 -5.74
C ASN A 109 5.94 1.00 -5.55
N LYS A 110 6.39 -0.10 -6.16
CA LYS A 110 7.80 -0.51 -6.10
C LYS A 110 8.74 0.53 -6.69
N GLU A 111 8.37 1.15 -7.80
CA GLU A 111 9.15 2.23 -8.40
C GLU A 111 9.22 3.43 -7.46
N ARG A 112 8.09 3.86 -6.87
CA ARG A 112 8.07 4.96 -5.89
C ARG A 112 8.94 4.67 -4.67
N GLU A 113 8.87 3.47 -4.10
CA GLU A 113 9.71 3.06 -2.98
C GLU A 113 11.21 3.08 -3.34
N TYR A 114 11.55 2.67 -4.56
CA TYR A 114 12.92 2.73 -5.05
C TYR A 114 13.41 4.17 -5.21
N GLN A 115 12.60 5.03 -5.85
CA GLN A 115 12.94 6.45 -6.04
C GLN A 115 13.08 7.19 -4.70
N GLU A 116 12.22 6.91 -3.72
CA GLU A 116 12.33 7.49 -2.38
C GLU A 116 13.64 7.08 -1.69
N LYS A 117 14.03 5.80 -1.80
CA LYS A 117 15.32 5.32 -1.25
C LYS A 117 16.51 6.01 -1.91
N VAL A 118 16.48 6.16 -3.23
CA VAL A 118 17.54 6.84 -3.99
C VAL A 118 17.63 8.32 -3.60
N SER A 119 16.50 9.02 -3.52
CA SER A 119 16.43 10.42 -3.10
C SER A 119 17.00 10.63 -1.69
N LYS A 120 16.59 9.81 -0.72
CA LYS A 120 17.15 9.87 0.65
C LYS A 120 18.66 9.65 0.68
N ARG A 121 19.17 8.73 -0.13
CA ARG A 121 20.62 8.47 -0.24
C ARG A 121 21.36 9.67 -0.84
N LEU A 122 20.84 10.25 -1.93
CA LEU A 122 21.40 11.44 -2.57
C LEU A 122 21.43 12.63 -1.62
N GLU A 123 20.35 12.90 -0.88
CA GLU A 123 20.34 13.95 0.15
C GLU A 123 21.36 13.69 1.25
N ALA A 124 21.50 12.45 1.71
CA ALA A 124 22.51 12.08 2.70
C ALA A 124 23.94 12.30 2.16
N GLU A 125 24.19 11.98 0.90
CA GLU A 125 25.48 12.24 0.22
C GLU A 125 25.73 13.74 0.03
N LYS A 126 24.70 14.54 -0.30
CA LYS A 126 24.78 16.01 -0.36
C LYS A 126 25.12 16.62 1.01
N ARG A 127 24.46 16.18 2.08
CA ARG A 127 24.77 16.62 3.46
C ARG A 127 26.20 16.23 3.87
N LYS A 128 26.64 14.99 3.56
CA LYS A 128 28.02 14.53 3.84
C LYS A 128 29.08 15.31 3.07
N SER A 129 28.79 15.70 1.84
CA SER A 129 29.71 16.51 1.01
C SER A 129 29.68 18.01 1.33
N GLY A 130 28.84 18.45 2.27
CA GLY A 130 28.70 19.86 2.64
C GLY A 130 27.89 20.70 1.65
N LYS A 131 27.28 20.08 0.63
CA LYS A 131 26.39 20.75 -0.33
C LYS A 131 25.04 21.11 0.26
N ILE A 132 24.64 20.49 1.36
CA ILE A 132 23.48 20.91 2.14
C ILE A 132 23.96 21.30 3.52
N ILE A 133 23.59 22.51 3.93
CA ILE A 133 23.91 23.08 5.24
C ILE A 133 22.60 23.37 5.98
N ASP A 134 22.53 22.92 7.23
CA ASP A 134 21.40 23.20 8.12
C ASP A 134 21.76 24.38 9.05
N GLU A 135 20.85 25.35 9.15
CA GLU A 135 20.96 26.51 10.03
C GLU A 135 19.76 26.59 10.96
N TYR A 136 20.02 26.97 12.21
CA TYR A 136 18.96 27.49 13.07
C TYR A 136 18.62 28.91 12.62
N ARG A 137 17.38 29.14 12.22
CA ARG A 137 16.82 30.46 12.02
C ARG A 137 16.02 30.83 13.26
N ARG A 138 16.43 31.92 13.92
CA ARG A 138 15.78 32.40 15.14
C ARG A 138 15.17 33.77 14.93
N THR A 139 13.98 33.97 15.47
CA THR A 139 13.30 35.27 15.46
C THR A 139 13.03 35.72 16.90
N CYS A 140 13.55 36.87 17.28
CA CYS A 140 13.39 37.42 18.63
C CYS A 140 11.93 37.85 18.86
N ASN A 141 11.30 37.36 19.93
CA ASN A 141 9.92 37.73 20.28
C ASN A 141 9.81 39.14 20.86
N LYS A 142 10.91 39.75 21.32
CA LYS A 142 10.92 41.11 21.88
C LYS A 142 11.14 42.21 20.85
N CYS A 143 12.04 42.00 19.89
CA CYS A 143 12.45 43.04 18.94
C CYS A 143 12.40 42.61 17.47
N GLY A 144 11.91 41.40 17.16
CA GLY A 144 11.73 40.90 15.79
C GLY A 144 13.01 40.57 15.04
N LYS A 145 14.20 40.80 15.61
CA LYS A 145 15.48 40.53 14.94
C LYS A 145 15.60 39.04 14.61
N VAL A 146 15.97 38.75 13.36
CA VAL A 146 16.32 37.40 12.89
C VAL A 146 17.84 37.21 12.93
N TRP A 147 18.29 36.04 13.35
CA TRP A 147 19.68 35.61 13.26
C TRP A 147 19.79 34.12 12.99
N HIS A 148 20.96 33.73 12.48
CA HIS A 148 21.24 32.40 12.00
C HIS A 148 22.48 31.82 12.69
N SER A 149 22.52 30.50 12.82
CA SER A 149 23.73 29.78 13.22
C SER A 149 23.73 28.38 12.62
N LEU A 150 24.91 27.88 12.26
CA LEU A 150 25.05 26.53 11.71
C LEU A 150 24.69 25.49 12.77
N VAL A 151 23.81 24.54 12.43
CA VAL A 151 23.43 23.43 13.31
C VAL A 151 24.67 22.57 13.64
N SER A 152 25.55 22.37 12.65
CA SER A 152 26.81 21.65 12.84
C SER A 152 27.73 22.32 13.87
N ARG A 153 27.84 23.66 13.83
CA ARG A 153 28.66 24.43 14.78
C ARG A 153 28.13 24.33 16.21
N GLU A 154 26.82 24.45 16.40
CA GLU A 154 26.23 24.32 17.73
C GLU A 154 26.41 22.90 18.31
N LYS A 155 26.33 21.86 17.47
CA LYS A 155 26.63 20.47 17.89
C LYS A 155 28.09 20.29 18.28
N GLU A 156 29.02 20.88 17.54
CA GLU A 156 30.45 20.87 17.86
C GLU A 156 30.71 21.52 19.23
N LEU A 157 30.14 22.71 19.45
CA LEU A 157 30.25 23.42 20.73
C LEU A 157 29.63 22.62 21.89
N ALA A 158 28.47 22.00 21.68
CA ALA A 158 27.82 21.16 22.69
C ALA A 158 28.68 19.94 23.07
N LYS A 159 29.32 19.30 22.08
CA LYS A 159 30.26 18.19 22.33
C LYS A 159 31.49 18.67 23.11
N LEU A 160 32.09 19.78 22.69
CA LEU A 160 33.23 20.37 23.39
C LEU A 160 32.87 20.70 24.85
N LYS A 161 31.70 21.30 25.08
CA LYS A 161 31.21 21.59 26.43
C LYS A 161 31.11 20.33 27.28
N SER A 162 30.49 19.27 26.75
CA SER A 162 30.44 17.96 27.43
C SER A 162 31.83 17.42 27.73
N ASP A 163 32.77 17.48 26.77
CA ASP A 163 34.15 17.01 26.98
C ASP A 163 34.85 17.79 28.11
N TYR A 164 34.55 19.08 28.28
CA TYR A 164 35.03 19.92 29.39
C TYR A 164 34.30 19.67 30.73
N GLU A 165 33.09 19.10 30.71
CA GLU A 165 32.35 18.77 31.94
C GLU A 165 32.77 17.41 32.51
N TRP A 166 33.10 16.44 31.64
CA TRP A 166 33.43 15.07 32.03
C TRP A 166 34.91 14.85 32.38
N ARG A 167 35.84 15.66 31.87
CA ARG A 167 37.28 15.46 32.10
C ARG A 167 37.73 16.16 33.38
N SER A 168 38.16 15.40 34.38
CA SER A 168 38.90 15.93 35.53
C SER A 168 40.20 16.59 35.06
N ILE A 169 40.55 17.75 35.62
CA ILE A 169 41.81 18.45 35.34
C ILE A 169 42.97 17.48 35.63
N PRO A 170 43.80 17.09 34.63
CA PRO A 170 44.91 16.19 34.88
C PRO A 170 45.91 16.88 35.82
N CYS A 171 46.10 16.31 37.01
CA CYS A 171 46.91 16.92 38.05
C CYS A 171 48.42 16.98 37.66
N CYS A 172 48.87 16.16 36.70
CA CYS A 172 50.30 16.04 36.34
C CYS A 172 50.56 15.61 34.87
N SER A 173 49.96 16.23 33.84
CA SER A 173 50.37 15.93 32.45
C SER A 173 50.15 17.08 31.45
N GLY A 174 51.24 17.80 31.16
CA GLY A 174 51.76 18.17 29.83
C GLY A 174 50.90 18.82 28.72
N LEU A 175 49.58 18.96 28.81
CA LEU A 175 48.78 19.40 27.66
C LEU A 175 47.97 20.70 27.87
N LEU A 176 47.55 21.07 29.09
CA LEU A 176 47.02 22.40 29.41
C LEU A 176 47.17 22.68 30.92
N THR A 177 47.50 23.91 31.31
CA THR A 177 47.45 24.33 32.72
C THR A 177 45.98 24.50 33.16
N ALA A 178 45.67 24.23 34.43
CA ALA A 178 44.30 24.37 34.97
C ALA A 178 43.61 25.70 34.64
N PRO A 179 44.30 26.87 34.66
CA PRO A 179 43.70 28.13 34.24
C PRO A 179 43.33 28.18 32.75
N GLN A 180 44.13 27.56 31.86
CA GLN A 180 43.82 27.55 30.43
C GLN A 180 42.61 26.66 30.13
N TYR A 181 42.51 25.52 30.80
CA TYR A 181 41.35 24.62 30.68
C TYR A 181 40.05 25.33 31.09
N GLN A 182 40.07 26.01 32.24
CA GLN A 182 38.94 26.78 32.75
C GLN A 182 38.51 27.88 31.77
N ARG A 183 39.48 28.65 31.24
CA ARG A 183 39.22 29.67 30.22
C ARG A 183 38.56 29.07 28.97
N ASN A 184 39.04 27.92 28.49
CA ASN A 184 38.47 27.27 27.32
C ASN A 184 37.03 26.80 27.56
N ARG A 185 36.74 26.23 28.74
CA ARG A 185 35.39 25.82 29.13
C ARG A 185 34.42 27.01 29.19
N ASP A 186 34.86 28.09 29.81
CA ASP A 186 34.05 29.30 29.98
C ASP A 186 33.82 29.99 28.62
N ALA A 187 34.83 30.00 27.74
CA ALA A 187 34.69 30.47 26.37
C ALA A 187 33.65 29.67 25.57
N VAL A 188 33.71 28.33 25.60
CA VAL A 188 32.72 27.47 24.93
C VAL A 188 31.30 27.70 25.50
N SER A 189 31.18 27.87 26.81
CA SER A 189 29.89 28.15 27.45
C SER A 189 29.34 29.51 27.02
N SER A 190 30.19 30.54 26.97
CA SER A 190 29.85 31.87 26.49
C SER A 190 29.42 31.86 25.02
N ASP A 191 30.13 31.13 24.16
CA ASP A 191 29.79 31.02 22.74
C ASP A 191 28.38 30.44 22.55
N ILE A 192 28.04 29.36 23.27
CA ILE A 192 26.69 28.76 23.23
C ILE A 192 25.64 29.76 23.70
N GLU A 193 25.91 30.50 24.77
CA GLU A 193 24.97 31.50 25.27
C GLU A 193 24.75 32.65 24.28
N MET A 194 25.79 33.10 23.59
CA MET A 194 25.69 34.14 22.57
C MET A 194 24.83 33.70 21.39
N LEU A 195 24.95 32.45 20.95
CA LEU A 195 24.13 31.90 19.85
C LEU A 195 22.64 31.82 20.22
N LYS A 196 22.35 31.58 21.51
CA LYS A 196 20.99 31.46 22.06
C LYS A 196 20.44 32.76 22.66
N GLN A 197 20.99 33.91 22.27
CA GLN A 197 20.49 35.22 22.67
C GLN A 197 20.33 36.12 21.46
N CYS A 198 19.29 36.95 21.48
CA CYS A 198 19.10 37.96 20.46
C CYS A 198 20.32 38.89 20.43
N PRO A 199 21.02 39.05 19.29
CA PRO A 199 22.22 39.88 19.24
C PRO A 199 21.93 41.35 19.54
N ASN A 200 20.71 41.80 19.26
CA ASN A 200 20.24 43.17 19.43
C ASN A 200 19.85 43.50 20.88
N CYS A 201 18.96 42.71 21.50
CA CYS A 201 18.37 43.04 22.81
C CYS A 201 18.73 42.05 23.94
N LYS A 202 19.59 41.05 23.65
CA LYS A 202 20.01 39.99 24.57
C LYS A 202 18.88 39.12 25.13
N SER A 203 17.65 39.26 24.60
CA SER A 203 16.53 38.38 24.94
C SER A 203 16.84 36.92 24.61
N LYS A 204 16.50 36.02 25.54
CA LYS A 204 16.46 34.56 25.33
C LYS A 204 15.08 34.07 24.84
N ASP A 205 14.13 34.99 24.71
CA ASP A 205 12.78 34.72 24.21
C ASP A 205 12.74 34.87 22.68
N TYR A 206 12.67 33.74 21.98
CA TYR A 206 12.69 33.63 20.53
C TYR A 206 11.97 32.38 20.03
N ASN A 207 11.52 32.41 18.77
CA ASN A 207 11.11 31.24 18.02
C ASN A 207 12.30 30.70 17.22
N GLU A 208 12.44 29.37 17.13
CA GLU A 208 13.54 28.69 16.45
C GLU A 208 12.98 27.65 15.46
N GLU A 209 13.54 27.62 14.26
CA GLU A 209 13.30 26.60 13.25
C GLU A 209 14.61 26.20 12.57
N ILE A 210 14.67 25.00 12.00
CA ILE A 210 15.81 24.55 11.21
C ILE A 210 15.49 24.79 9.73
N VAL A 211 16.38 25.47 9.03
CA VAL A 211 16.30 25.70 7.58
C VAL A 211 17.49 25.03 6.91
N SER A 212 17.24 24.28 5.83
CA SER A 212 18.27 23.63 5.04
C SER A 212 18.52 24.42 3.75
N HIS A 213 19.77 24.69 3.43
CA HIS A 213 20.21 25.40 2.22
C HIS A 213 21.08 24.48 1.37
N GLU A 214 20.84 24.45 0.05
CA GLU A 214 21.78 23.84 -0.90
C GLU A 214 22.81 24.91 -1.33
N VAL A 215 24.09 24.54 -1.31
CA VAL A 215 25.26 25.43 -1.46
C VAL A 215 26.14 24.97 -2.61
#